data_AF-A0A0M8WFZ8-F1
#
_entry.id   AF-A0A0M8WFZ8-F1
#
_cell.length_a   1.000
_cell.length_b   1.000
_cell.length_c   1.000
_cell.angle_alpha   90.00
_cell.angle_beta   90.00
_cell.angle_gamma   90.00
#
_symmetry.space_group_name_H-M   'P 1'
#
loop_
_entity.id
_entity.type
_entity.pdbx_description
1 polymer ?
#
loop_
_entity_poly.entity_id
_entity_poly.type
_entity_poly.pdbx_seq_one_letter_code
_entity_poly.pdbx_strand_id
1 'polypeptide(L)'
;MSRLSPEQIAQHARAAGFDGQGLTIAVAVALAESNGDPRAHNGKPPDDSYGLWQINMLGAMGPERRRQYGLDSNQELFDPRVNAEVANSLSRDGRSWTPWSTYTNGAYRKYLDVARRAARGTGKGTPPRRGGGAQSGGFAVDPGALDHYVKQGKGIADDLASIGTRHVRQVGRIADDSFGRIGRETGFASALEAFGGALHRQVDGVGRNADRLARSTGRLARAYRAQDDAIADDFK
;
A
#
# COMPACT_ATOMS: atom_id res chain seq x y z
N MET A 1 30.20 9.87 2.15
CA MET A 1 29.22 9.35 3.13
C MET A 1 28.40 8.26 2.49
N SER A 2 27.92 7.29 3.26
CA SER A 2 27.24 6.10 2.76
C SER A 2 25.76 6.35 2.49
N ARG A 3 25.24 5.79 1.39
CA ARG A 3 23.80 5.69 1.11
C ARG A 3 23.10 4.97 2.26
N LEU A 4 21.87 5.38 2.55
CA LEU A 4 21.00 4.72 3.51
C LEU A 4 20.39 3.46 2.89
N SER A 5 20.28 2.42 3.71
CA SER A 5 19.50 1.22 3.38
C SER A 5 18.01 1.53 3.32
N PRO A 6 17.22 0.74 2.57
CA PRO A 6 15.76 0.83 2.58
C PRO A 6 15.15 0.81 3.99
N GLU A 7 15.72 0.03 4.91
CA GLU A 7 15.29 -0.07 6.30
C GLU A 7 15.52 1.23 7.07
N GLN A 8 16.68 1.87 6.89
CA GLN A 8 16.96 3.19 7.48
C GLN A 8 16.04 4.27 6.91
N ILE A 9 15.78 4.25 5.60
CA ILE A 9 14.81 5.16 4.97
C ILE A 9 13.41 4.94 5.57
N ALA A 10 13.01 3.68 5.76
CA ALA A 10 11.72 3.34 6.36
C ALA A 10 11.62 3.81 7.82
N GLN A 11 12.72 3.81 8.58
CA GLN A 11 12.76 4.33 9.95
C GLN A 11 12.51 5.84 9.98
N HIS A 12 13.21 6.61 9.12
CA HIS A 12 13.00 8.05 9.02
C HIS A 12 11.58 8.39 8.54
N ALA A 13 11.08 7.68 7.53
CA ALA A 13 9.71 7.88 7.04
C ALA A 13 8.66 7.56 8.12
N ARG A 14 8.82 6.46 8.87
CA ARG A 14 7.88 6.13 9.95
C ARG A 14 7.93 7.16 11.08
N ALA A 15 9.13 7.61 11.47
CA ALA A 15 9.29 8.65 12.49
C ALA A 15 8.61 9.97 12.07
N ALA A 16 8.60 10.28 10.77
CA ALA A 16 7.90 11.43 10.20
C ALA A 16 6.37 11.25 10.07
N GLY A 17 5.82 10.09 10.46
CA GLY A 17 4.37 9.85 10.46
C GLY A 17 3.82 9.04 9.27
N PHE A 18 4.67 8.55 8.37
CA PHE A 18 4.20 7.65 7.31
C PHE A 18 3.82 6.27 7.88
N ASP A 19 2.68 5.74 7.46
CA ASP A 19 2.18 4.42 7.87
C ASP A 19 1.64 3.59 6.68
N GLY A 20 1.28 2.33 6.96
CA GLY A 20 0.63 1.43 6.00
C GLY A 20 1.23 1.45 4.59
N GLN A 21 0.38 1.73 3.60
CA GLN A 21 0.79 1.86 2.20
C GLN A 21 1.58 3.14 1.94
N GLY A 22 1.29 4.24 2.64
CA GLY A 22 2.01 5.51 2.51
C GLY A 22 3.50 5.36 2.83
N LEU A 23 3.84 4.60 3.88
CA LEU A 23 5.22 4.27 4.22
C LEU A 23 5.92 3.45 3.14
N THR A 24 5.23 2.46 2.57
CA THR A 24 5.79 1.66 1.48
C THR A 24 6.09 2.54 0.27
N ILE A 25 5.18 3.44 -0.09
CA ILE A 25 5.37 4.37 -1.21
C ILE A 25 6.50 5.36 -0.89
N ALA A 26 6.57 5.89 0.33
CA ALA A 26 7.61 6.81 0.77
C ALA A 26 9.02 6.25 0.57
N VAL A 27 9.23 4.99 0.97
CA VAL A 27 10.53 4.32 0.80
C VAL A 27 10.83 4.10 -0.69
N ALA A 28 9.84 3.65 -1.47
CA ALA A 28 10.02 3.42 -2.91
C ALA A 28 10.32 4.71 -3.68
N VAL A 29 9.66 5.81 -3.33
CA VAL A 29 9.89 7.15 -3.91
C VAL A 29 11.29 7.64 -3.53
N ALA A 30 11.70 7.58 -2.26
CA ALA A 30 13.05 7.98 -1.85
C ALA A 30 14.16 7.22 -2.61
N LEU A 31 14.00 5.92 -2.79
CA LEU A 31 14.94 5.10 -3.57
C LEU A 31 14.94 5.46 -5.07
N ALA A 32 13.79 5.87 -5.62
CA ALA A 32 13.70 6.32 -7.00
C ALA A 32 14.31 7.70 -7.21
N GLU A 33 14.12 8.60 -6.26
CA GLU A 33 14.57 9.99 -6.32
C GLU A 33 16.08 10.12 -6.08
N SER A 34 16.60 9.46 -5.03
CA SER A 34 17.98 9.68 -4.55
C SER A 34 18.87 8.43 -4.56
N ASN A 35 18.30 7.26 -4.86
CA ASN A 35 18.97 5.98 -4.66
C ASN A 35 19.49 5.79 -3.21
N GLY A 36 18.78 6.39 -2.24
CA GLY A 36 19.13 6.37 -0.82
C GLY A 36 20.26 7.30 -0.43
N ASP A 37 20.67 8.25 -1.28
CA ASP A 37 21.67 9.25 -0.92
C ASP A 37 21.04 10.44 -0.18
N PRO A 38 21.30 10.61 1.13
CA PRO A 38 20.74 11.73 1.89
C PRO A 38 21.31 13.09 1.49
N ARG A 39 22.41 13.14 0.73
CA ARG A 39 23.00 14.39 0.21
C ARG A 39 22.72 14.60 -1.27
N ALA A 40 21.80 13.84 -1.86
CA ALA A 40 21.38 14.05 -3.24
C ALA A 40 20.91 15.50 -3.44
N HIS A 41 21.46 16.17 -4.44
CA HIS A 41 21.05 17.51 -4.85
C HIS A 41 20.95 17.59 -6.36
N ASN A 42 19.79 18.02 -6.85
CA ASN A 42 19.59 18.32 -8.26
C ASN A 42 19.29 19.81 -8.43
N GLY A 43 20.34 20.60 -8.74
CA GLY A 43 20.25 22.03 -8.99
C GLY A 43 20.03 22.42 -10.47
N LYS A 44 19.54 21.50 -11.31
CA LYS A 44 19.27 21.78 -12.73
C LYS A 44 17.79 22.15 -12.91
N PRO A 45 17.47 23.39 -13.30
CA PRO A 45 16.09 23.80 -13.57
C PRO A 45 15.37 22.82 -14.51
N PRO A 46 14.10 22.46 -14.24
CA PRO A 46 13.17 23.05 -13.28
C PRO A 46 13.29 22.52 -11.83
N ASP A 47 14.39 21.88 -11.47
CA ASP A 47 14.66 21.38 -10.12
C ASP A 47 15.73 22.20 -9.37
N ASP A 48 15.46 22.42 -8.09
CA ASP A 48 16.47 22.68 -7.06
C ASP A 48 16.14 21.79 -5.86
N SER A 49 16.35 20.48 -6.03
CA SER A 49 15.75 19.43 -5.20
C SER A 49 16.76 18.78 -4.26
N TYR A 50 16.38 18.59 -2.98
CA TYR A 50 17.29 18.21 -1.91
C TYR A 50 16.89 16.91 -1.19
N GLY A 51 17.90 16.11 -0.86
CA GLY A 51 17.81 14.98 0.05
C GLY A 51 17.12 13.74 -0.53
N LEU A 52 16.76 12.82 0.36
CA LEU A 52 16.21 11.50 0.04
C LEU A 52 14.95 11.56 -0.85
N TRP A 53 14.04 12.48 -0.53
CA TRP A 53 12.76 12.67 -1.23
C TRP A 53 12.80 13.81 -2.26
N GLN A 54 13.99 14.33 -2.58
CA GLN A 54 14.19 15.37 -3.61
C GLN A 54 13.18 16.53 -3.46
N ILE A 55 13.19 17.18 -2.30
CA ILE A 55 12.30 18.31 -2.01
C ILE A 55 12.75 19.52 -2.81
N ASN A 56 11.97 19.90 -3.83
CA ASN A 56 12.25 21.05 -4.68
C ASN A 56 12.17 22.39 -3.92
N MET A 57 13.16 23.26 -4.08
CA MET A 57 13.28 24.58 -3.46
C MET A 57 13.45 25.69 -4.49
N LEU A 58 13.17 25.41 -5.77
CA LEU A 58 13.42 26.33 -6.88
C LEU A 58 12.60 27.63 -6.74
N GLY A 59 13.27 28.77 -6.94
CA GLY A 59 12.62 30.07 -7.01
C GLY A 59 11.87 30.45 -5.72
N ALA A 60 10.61 30.90 -5.87
CA ALA A 60 9.77 31.32 -4.76
C ALA A 60 9.40 30.18 -3.79
N MET A 61 9.43 28.93 -4.27
CA MET A 61 9.09 27.74 -3.49
C MET A 61 10.06 27.55 -2.32
N GLY A 62 11.36 27.87 -2.50
CA GLY A 62 12.37 27.74 -1.46
C GLY A 62 12.06 28.59 -0.22
N PRO A 63 12.00 29.93 -0.35
CA PRO A 63 11.60 30.81 0.76
C PRO A 63 10.25 30.45 1.39
N GLU A 64 9.25 30.04 0.59
CA GLU A 64 7.94 29.63 1.10
C GLU A 64 8.01 28.37 1.96
N ARG A 65 8.66 27.31 1.47
CA ARG A 65 8.84 26.07 2.21
C ARG A 65 9.67 26.27 3.47
N ARG A 66 10.72 27.11 3.41
CA ARG A 66 11.51 27.45 4.60
C ARG A 66 10.65 28.07 5.70
N ARG A 67 9.78 29.03 5.36
CA ARG A 67 8.83 29.61 6.32
C ARG A 67 7.80 28.59 6.80
N GLN A 68 7.26 27.78 5.90
CA GLN A 68 6.22 26.78 6.22
C GLN A 68 6.73 25.69 7.17
N TYR A 69 7.98 25.25 7.01
CA TYR A 69 8.57 24.13 7.74
C TYR A 69 9.58 24.55 8.80
N GLY A 70 9.76 25.86 9.04
CA GLY A 70 10.70 26.37 10.03
C GLY A 70 12.16 26.02 9.73
N LEU A 71 12.56 26.05 8.45
CA LEU A 71 13.93 25.79 8.03
C LEU A 71 14.72 27.10 7.95
N ASP A 72 15.88 27.15 8.60
CA ASP A 72 16.86 28.22 8.49
C ASP A 72 17.55 28.20 7.12
N SER A 73 17.75 27.02 6.53
CA SER A 73 18.38 26.89 5.21
C SER A 73 17.95 25.65 4.42
N ASN A 74 18.17 25.65 3.09
CA ASN A 74 17.95 24.45 2.26
C ASN A 74 18.83 23.27 2.67
N GLN A 75 19.98 23.52 3.31
CA GLN A 75 20.94 22.45 3.67
C GLN A 75 20.37 21.52 4.75
N GLU A 76 19.39 21.95 5.53
CA GLU A 76 18.71 21.12 6.50
C GLU A 76 17.93 19.97 5.85
N LEU A 77 17.56 20.11 4.56
CA LEU A 77 16.94 19.03 3.79
C LEU A 77 17.92 17.88 3.48
N PHE A 78 19.21 18.00 3.79
CA PHE A 78 20.15 16.87 3.78
C PHE A 78 20.09 16.03 5.06
N ASP A 79 19.43 16.50 6.11
CA ASP A 79 19.09 15.67 7.26
C ASP A 79 17.91 14.74 6.89
N PRO A 80 18.09 13.41 6.93
CA PRO A 80 17.03 12.46 6.59
C PRO A 80 15.74 12.61 7.39
N ARG A 81 15.81 13.02 8.66
CA ARG A 81 14.65 13.23 9.52
C ARG A 81 13.85 14.44 9.04
N VAL A 82 14.52 15.58 8.87
CA VAL A 82 13.88 16.83 8.40
C VAL A 82 13.31 16.62 6.98
N ASN A 83 14.06 15.97 6.10
CA ASN A 83 13.59 15.67 4.74
C ASN A 83 12.34 14.78 4.73
N ALA A 84 12.27 13.78 5.62
CA ALA A 84 11.11 12.91 5.78
C ALA A 84 9.87 13.67 6.30
N GLU A 85 10.03 14.56 7.28
CA GLU A 85 8.95 15.39 7.85
C GLU A 85 8.32 16.28 6.77
N VAL A 86 9.16 16.95 5.98
CA VAL A 86 8.70 17.78 4.86
C VAL A 86 8.01 16.93 3.79
N ALA A 87 8.56 15.75 3.45
CA ALA A 87 7.94 14.83 2.50
C ALA A 87 6.58 14.32 2.98
N ASN A 88 6.42 14.03 4.27
CA ASN A 88 5.16 13.58 4.86
C ASN A 88 4.07 14.64 4.74
N SER A 89 4.38 15.88 5.11
CA SER A 89 3.46 17.02 4.95
C SER A 89 3.07 17.24 3.49
N LEU A 90 4.05 17.33 2.57
CA LEU A 90 3.79 17.56 1.14
C LEU A 90 2.96 16.44 0.49
N SER A 91 3.10 15.22 1.00
CA SER A 91 2.33 14.07 0.51
C SER A 91 0.96 13.89 1.18
N ARG A 92 0.54 14.81 2.05
CA ARG A 92 -0.70 14.71 2.84
C ARG A 92 -0.74 13.40 3.63
N ASP A 93 0.26 13.17 4.46
CA ASP A 93 0.45 11.95 5.26
C ASP A 93 0.58 10.69 4.38
N GLY A 94 1.24 10.81 3.22
CA GLY A 94 1.41 9.72 2.27
C GLY A 94 0.17 9.34 1.46
N ARG A 95 -0.88 10.18 1.47
CA ARG A 95 -2.13 9.96 0.71
C ARG A 95 -2.08 10.48 -0.72
N SER A 96 -1.18 11.42 -1.03
CA SER A 96 -1.04 12.05 -2.35
C SER A 96 0.41 12.20 -2.76
N TRP A 97 0.80 11.57 -3.87
CA TRP A 97 2.17 11.57 -4.38
C TRP A 97 2.32 12.33 -5.71
N THR A 98 1.30 13.12 -6.08
CA THR A 98 1.28 13.89 -7.33
C THR A 98 2.47 14.84 -7.53
N PRO A 99 3.12 15.41 -6.49
CA PRO A 99 4.30 16.25 -6.70
C PRO A 99 5.56 15.48 -7.17
N TRP A 100 5.62 14.16 -6.97
CA TRP A 100 6.81 13.37 -7.31
C TRP A 100 6.69 12.75 -8.70
N SER A 101 7.57 13.17 -9.62
CA SER A 101 7.59 12.65 -10.98
C SER A 101 7.91 11.15 -11.02
N THR A 102 8.80 10.68 -10.13
CA THR A 102 9.12 9.24 -9.99
C THR A 102 7.91 8.40 -9.58
N TYR A 103 6.91 9.00 -8.94
CA TYR A 103 5.63 8.35 -8.67
C TYR A 103 4.73 8.34 -9.91
N THR A 104 4.53 9.49 -10.54
CA THR A 104 3.59 9.65 -11.67
C THR A 104 4.05 8.93 -12.94
N ASN A 105 5.35 8.85 -13.19
CA ASN A 105 5.93 8.09 -14.31
C ASN A 105 6.13 6.60 -14.00
N GLY A 106 5.85 6.17 -12.76
CA GLY A 106 5.95 4.77 -12.34
C GLY A 106 7.36 4.26 -12.01
N ALA A 107 8.40 5.10 -12.05
CA ALA A 107 9.78 4.71 -11.73
C ALA A 107 9.92 4.11 -10.32
N TYR A 108 9.11 4.55 -9.35
CA TYR A 108 9.10 4.00 -7.99
C TYR A 108 8.72 2.50 -7.93
N ARG A 109 7.99 1.99 -8.93
CA ARG A 109 7.43 0.62 -8.91
C ARG A 109 8.51 -0.46 -8.81
N LYS A 110 9.67 -0.24 -9.42
CA LYS A 110 10.81 -1.19 -9.34
C LYS A 110 11.36 -1.35 -7.92
N TYR A 111 11.08 -0.39 -7.02
CA TYR A 111 11.50 -0.44 -5.62
C TYR A 111 10.40 -0.92 -4.68
N LEU A 112 9.18 -1.21 -5.16
CA LEU A 112 8.07 -1.57 -4.28
C LEU A 112 8.35 -2.82 -3.46
N ASP A 113 9.02 -3.81 -4.01
CA ASP A 113 9.28 -5.06 -3.28
C ASP A 113 10.32 -4.90 -2.17
N VAL A 114 11.37 -4.11 -2.40
CA VAL A 114 12.33 -3.78 -1.35
C VAL A 114 11.71 -2.84 -0.31
N ALA A 115 10.91 -1.86 -0.75
CA ALA A 115 10.21 -0.94 0.14
C ALA A 115 9.20 -1.64 1.05
N ARG A 116 8.43 -2.62 0.55
CA ARG A 116 7.50 -3.41 1.36
C ARG A 116 8.23 -4.21 2.44
N ARG A 117 9.40 -4.78 2.12
CA ARG A 117 10.23 -5.51 3.10
C ARG A 117 10.72 -4.58 4.21
N ALA A 118 11.28 -3.43 3.83
CA ALA A 118 11.75 -2.43 4.78
C ALA A 118 10.62 -1.89 5.69
N ALA A 119 9.46 -1.55 5.11
CA ALA A 119 8.31 -1.02 5.85
C ALA A 119 7.69 -2.02 6.85
N ARG A 120 7.81 -3.32 6.60
CA ARG A 120 7.39 -4.38 7.54
C ARG A 120 8.39 -4.54 8.69
N GLY A 121 9.69 -4.45 8.38
CA GLY A 121 10.77 -4.60 9.36
C GLY A 121 10.74 -3.54 10.47
N THR A 122 10.26 -2.33 10.16
CA THR A 122 10.17 -1.24 11.14
C THR A 122 9.05 -1.40 12.18
N GLY A 123 8.17 -2.41 12.05
CA GLY A 123 7.01 -2.63 12.93
C GLY A 123 7.28 -3.56 14.11
N LYS A 124 8.41 -4.26 14.10
CA LYS A 124 8.86 -5.11 15.21
C LYS A 124 10.05 -4.41 15.85
N GLY A 125 9.87 -3.82 17.03
CA GLY A 125 10.97 -3.23 17.80
C GLY A 125 12.09 -4.25 17.98
N THR A 126 13.19 -4.08 17.24
CA THR A 126 14.43 -4.85 17.42
C THR A 126 15.60 -3.86 17.31
N PRO A 127 16.54 -3.83 18.27
CA PRO A 127 17.66 -2.89 18.26
C PRO A 127 18.66 -3.23 17.13
N PRO A 128 19.55 -2.29 16.74
CA PRO A 128 20.43 -2.47 15.59
C PRO A 128 21.55 -3.47 15.91
N ARG A 129 21.61 -4.59 15.18
CA ARG A 129 22.81 -5.44 15.15
C ARG A 129 23.74 -4.94 14.05
N ARG A 130 24.90 -4.45 14.47
CA ARG A 130 26.10 -4.17 13.67
C ARG A 130 26.83 -5.50 13.45
N GLY A 131 27.16 -5.85 12.21
CA GLY A 131 28.02 -7.00 11.89
C GLY A 131 27.73 -7.61 10.52
N GLY A 132 28.70 -7.52 9.62
CA GLY A 132 28.58 -7.84 8.20
C GLY A 132 28.48 -9.33 7.86
N GLY A 133 28.16 -9.56 6.58
CA GLY A 133 28.07 -10.86 5.94
C GLY A 133 27.22 -10.74 4.69
N ALA A 134 27.85 -10.50 3.55
CA ALA A 134 27.19 -10.61 2.25
C ALA A 134 26.73 -12.05 2.04
N GLN A 135 25.46 -12.27 1.69
CA GLN A 135 25.05 -13.40 0.83
C GLN A 135 23.64 -13.25 0.26
N SER A 136 23.60 -13.40 -1.07
CA SER A 136 22.54 -13.87 -1.97
C SER A 136 21.11 -13.36 -1.79
N GLY A 137 20.68 -12.60 -2.79
CA GLY A 137 19.28 -12.32 -3.05
C GLY A 137 18.50 -13.58 -3.40
N GLY A 138 17.38 -13.75 -2.71
CA GLY A 138 16.27 -14.62 -3.06
C GLY A 138 14.99 -13.95 -2.57
N PHE A 139 14.00 -13.84 -3.45
CA PHE A 139 12.67 -13.33 -3.12
C PHE A 139 11.95 -14.36 -2.23
N ALA A 140 12.20 -14.35 -0.92
CA ALA A 140 11.42 -15.17 0.00
C ALA A 140 10.04 -14.53 0.19
N VAL A 141 9.08 -14.96 -0.62
CA VAL A 141 7.66 -14.73 -0.38
C VAL A 141 7.25 -15.65 0.77
N ASP A 142 6.90 -15.09 1.94
CA ASP A 142 6.35 -15.87 3.06
C ASP A 142 5.04 -16.57 2.65
N PRO A 143 5.04 -17.89 2.44
CA PRO A 143 3.86 -18.62 1.99
C PRO A 143 2.74 -18.62 3.05
N GLY A 144 3.10 -18.47 4.34
CA GLY A 144 2.16 -18.41 5.45
C GLY A 144 1.37 -17.10 5.47
N ALA A 145 1.99 -15.98 5.09
CA ALA A 145 1.30 -14.70 4.96
C ALA A 145 0.27 -14.71 3.81
N LEU A 146 0.57 -15.42 2.71
CA LEU A 146 -0.36 -15.63 1.61
C LEU A 146 -1.50 -16.57 1.99
N ASP A 147 -1.21 -17.63 2.76
CA ASP A 147 -2.22 -18.55 3.27
C ASP A 147 -3.19 -17.84 4.24
N HIS A 148 -2.69 -16.94 5.07
CA HIS A 148 -3.51 -16.09 5.94
C HIS A 148 -4.42 -15.14 5.15
N TYR A 149 -3.90 -14.53 4.09
CA TYR A 149 -4.70 -13.64 3.23
C TYR A 149 -5.78 -14.40 2.46
N VAL A 150 -5.46 -15.62 2.00
CA VAL A 150 -6.43 -16.51 1.34
C VAL A 150 -7.51 -16.96 2.34
N LYS A 151 -7.14 -17.34 3.57
CA LYS A 151 -8.09 -17.70 4.62
C LYS A 151 -9.00 -16.54 5.00
N GLN A 152 -8.45 -15.32 5.10
CA GLN A 152 -9.23 -14.12 5.42
C GLN A 152 -10.19 -13.75 4.28
N GLY A 153 -9.74 -13.82 3.02
CA GLY A 153 -10.61 -13.60 1.86
C GLY A 153 -11.74 -14.62 1.74
N LYS A 154 -11.45 -15.89 2.06
CA LYS A 154 -12.46 -16.95 2.11
C LYS A 154 -13.47 -16.73 3.25
N GLY A 155 -13.01 -16.35 4.44
CA GLY A 155 -13.90 -16.01 5.56
C GLY A 155 -14.85 -14.87 5.23
N ILE A 156 -14.35 -13.80 4.59
CA ILE A 156 -15.18 -12.68 4.13
C ILE A 156 -16.22 -13.16 3.10
N ALA A 157 -15.84 -14.03 2.16
CA ALA A 157 -16.77 -14.58 1.17
C ALA A 157 -17.85 -15.47 1.81
N ASP A 158 -17.47 -16.30 2.79
CA ASP A 158 -18.39 -17.16 3.54
C ASP A 158 -19.36 -16.32 4.40
N ASP A 159 -18.87 -15.22 5.02
CA ASP A 159 -19.69 -14.26 5.77
C ASP A 159 -20.68 -13.51 4.85
N LEU A 160 -20.23 -13.07 3.67
CA LEU A 160 -21.08 -12.43 2.66
C LEU A 160 -22.17 -13.38 2.13
N ALA A 161 -21.81 -14.64 1.88
CA ALA A 161 -22.77 -15.68 1.47
C ALA A 161 -23.79 -15.97 2.59
N SER A 162 -23.34 -15.98 3.84
CA SER A 162 -24.18 -16.13 5.02
C SER A 162 -25.15 -14.96 5.22
N ILE A 163 -24.69 -13.71 5.03
CA ILE A 163 -25.53 -12.50 5.10
C ILE A 163 -26.57 -12.51 3.97
N GLY A 164 -26.15 -12.85 2.75
CA GLY A 164 -27.05 -12.96 1.59
C GLY A 164 -28.14 -14.02 1.77
N THR A 165 -27.83 -15.14 2.45
CA THR A 165 -28.81 -16.22 2.67
C THR A 165 -29.73 -16.00 3.86
N ARG A 166 -29.26 -15.38 4.96
CA ARG A 166 -30.07 -15.17 6.18
C ARG A 166 -30.89 -13.88 6.17
N HIS A 167 -30.31 -12.74 5.80
CA HIS A 167 -30.99 -11.45 5.99
C HIS A 167 -31.86 -11.04 4.79
N VAL A 168 -31.43 -11.34 3.56
CA VAL A 168 -32.23 -11.03 2.36
C VAL A 168 -33.52 -11.85 2.30
N ARG A 169 -33.48 -13.13 2.71
CA ARG A 169 -34.68 -13.97 2.80
C ARG A 169 -35.65 -13.51 3.90
N GLN A 170 -35.14 -12.90 4.97
CA GLN A 170 -35.95 -12.41 6.08
C GLN A 170 -36.67 -11.11 5.69
N VAL A 171 -36.00 -10.22 4.97
CA VAL A 171 -36.61 -8.98 4.42
C VAL A 171 -37.70 -9.29 3.38
N GLY A 172 -37.48 -10.28 2.50
CA GLY A 172 -38.50 -10.73 1.55
C GLY A 172 -39.78 -11.25 2.22
N ARG A 173 -39.65 -12.00 3.33
CA ARG A 173 -40.80 -12.50 4.10
C ARG A 173 -41.54 -11.40 4.86
N ILE A 174 -40.80 -10.45 5.46
CA ILE A 174 -41.41 -9.29 6.14
C ILE A 174 -42.24 -8.45 5.16
N ALA A 175 -41.81 -8.32 3.91
CA ALA A 175 -42.53 -7.57 2.89
C ALA A 175 -43.88 -8.20 2.51
N ASP A 176 -43.93 -9.53 2.37
CA ASP A 176 -45.17 -10.26 2.07
C ASP A 176 -46.16 -10.22 3.23
N ASP A 177 -45.65 -10.36 4.47
CA ASP A 177 -46.48 -10.41 5.68
C ASP A 177 -46.95 -9.03 6.16
N SER A 178 -46.18 -7.96 5.93
CA SER A 178 -46.46 -6.63 6.53
C SER A 178 -47.29 -5.69 5.65
N PHE A 179 -47.36 -5.91 4.33
CA PHE A 179 -47.99 -4.96 3.40
C PHE A 179 -49.23 -5.48 2.67
N GLY A 180 -49.56 -6.77 2.82
CA GLY A 180 -50.84 -7.34 2.41
C GLY A 180 -51.24 -7.03 0.96
N ARG A 181 -52.53 -6.79 0.72
CA ARG A 181 -53.10 -6.53 -0.63
C ARG A 181 -52.65 -5.18 -1.21
N ILE A 182 -52.49 -4.15 -0.38
CA ILE A 182 -52.13 -2.79 -0.78
C ILE A 182 -50.70 -2.72 -1.32
N GLY A 183 -49.75 -3.43 -0.71
CA GLY A 183 -48.37 -3.54 -1.21
C GLY A 183 -48.25 -4.23 -2.57
N ARG A 184 -49.20 -5.11 -2.92
CA ARG A 184 -49.28 -5.79 -4.22
C ARG A 184 -49.92 -4.92 -5.30
N GLU A 185 -51.01 -4.23 -4.98
CA GLU A 185 -51.72 -3.34 -5.92
C GLU A 185 -50.89 -2.12 -6.34
N THR A 186 -49.99 -1.68 -5.45
CA THR A 186 -49.08 -0.55 -5.69
C THR A 186 -47.76 -0.94 -6.36
N GLY A 187 -47.48 -2.24 -6.53
CA GLY A 187 -46.23 -2.75 -7.12
C GLY A 187 -45.01 -2.64 -6.21
N PHE A 188 -45.15 -2.14 -4.98
CA PHE A 188 -44.05 -1.97 -4.02
C PHE A 188 -43.44 -3.32 -3.59
N ALA A 189 -44.27 -4.34 -3.37
CA ALA A 189 -43.80 -5.69 -3.02
C ALA A 189 -42.91 -6.28 -4.13
N SER A 190 -43.34 -6.17 -5.39
CA SER A 190 -42.56 -6.61 -6.56
C SER A 190 -41.26 -5.81 -6.72
N ALA A 191 -41.28 -4.51 -6.45
CA ALA A 191 -40.09 -3.67 -6.51
C ALA A 191 -39.06 -4.03 -5.43
N LEU A 192 -39.51 -4.32 -4.21
CA LEU A 192 -38.66 -4.74 -3.10
C LEU A 192 -38.06 -6.13 -3.32
N GLU A 193 -38.83 -7.06 -3.90
CA GLU A 193 -38.34 -8.37 -4.32
C GLU A 193 -37.28 -8.25 -5.42
N ALA A 194 -37.53 -7.43 -6.45
CA ALA A 194 -36.58 -7.16 -7.52
C ALA A 194 -35.29 -6.51 -7.00
N PHE A 195 -35.41 -5.58 -6.05
CA PHE A 195 -34.29 -4.95 -5.37
C PHE A 195 -33.49 -5.94 -4.53
N GLY A 196 -34.17 -6.80 -3.74
CA GLY A 196 -33.53 -7.88 -2.99
C GLY A 196 -32.78 -8.86 -3.89
N GLY A 197 -33.36 -9.21 -5.03
CA GLY A 197 -32.72 -10.04 -6.05
C GLY A 197 -31.51 -9.35 -6.71
N ALA A 198 -31.57 -8.04 -6.96
CA ALA A 198 -30.44 -7.27 -7.51
C ALA A 198 -29.28 -7.17 -6.51
N LEU A 199 -29.57 -6.87 -5.24
CA LEU A 199 -28.58 -6.87 -4.16
C LEU A 199 -27.92 -8.23 -3.99
N HIS A 200 -28.70 -9.31 -4.01
CA HIS A 200 -28.16 -10.66 -3.91
C HIS A 200 -27.19 -10.98 -5.06
N ARG A 201 -27.57 -10.68 -6.31
CA ARG A 201 -26.69 -10.86 -7.48
C ARG A 201 -25.41 -10.03 -7.40
N GLN A 202 -25.49 -8.81 -6.85
CA GLN A 202 -24.34 -7.93 -6.68
C GLN A 202 -23.38 -8.45 -5.61
N VAL A 203 -23.91 -8.89 -4.46
CA VAL A 203 -23.12 -9.53 -3.39
C VAL A 203 -22.45 -10.82 -3.89
N ASP A 204 -23.18 -11.66 -4.62
CA ASP A 204 -22.64 -12.88 -5.23
C ASP A 204 -21.57 -12.57 -6.29
N GLY A 205 -21.71 -11.47 -7.02
CA GLY A 205 -20.71 -10.97 -7.96
C GLY A 205 -19.42 -10.58 -7.26
N VAL A 206 -19.52 -9.84 -6.15
CA VAL A 206 -18.39 -9.43 -5.31
C VAL A 206 -17.70 -10.66 -4.70
N GLY A 207 -18.46 -11.61 -4.16
CA GLY A 207 -17.93 -12.87 -3.62
C GLY A 207 -17.16 -13.69 -4.67
N ARG A 208 -17.69 -13.81 -5.89
CA ARG A 208 -17.00 -14.50 -7.00
C ARG A 208 -15.72 -13.80 -7.45
N ASN A 209 -15.69 -12.47 -7.41
CA ASN A 209 -14.48 -11.71 -7.72
C ASN A 209 -13.41 -11.88 -6.64
N ALA A 210 -13.81 -11.89 -5.36
CA ALA A 210 -12.92 -12.18 -4.25
C ALA A 210 -12.33 -13.60 -4.34
N ASP A 211 -13.14 -14.61 -4.67
CA ASP A 211 -12.66 -15.99 -4.87
C ASP A 211 -11.69 -16.10 -6.06
N ARG A 212 -11.98 -15.43 -7.19
CA ARG A 212 -11.05 -15.37 -8.33
C ARG A 212 -9.72 -14.75 -7.96
N LEU A 213 -9.74 -13.67 -7.18
CA LEU A 213 -8.54 -13.02 -6.68
C LEU A 213 -7.74 -13.96 -5.77
N ALA A 214 -8.39 -14.61 -4.80
CA ALA A 214 -7.78 -15.58 -3.91
C ALA A 214 -7.13 -16.75 -4.67
N ARG A 215 -7.82 -17.30 -5.68
CA ARG A 215 -7.27 -18.37 -6.54
C ARG A 215 -6.10 -17.90 -7.38
N SER A 216 -6.15 -16.67 -7.90
CA SER A 216 -5.03 -16.06 -8.64
C SER A 216 -3.81 -15.90 -7.75
N THR A 217 -3.98 -15.36 -6.55
CA THR A 217 -2.95 -15.24 -5.53
C THR A 217 -2.39 -16.60 -5.11
N GLY A 218 -3.24 -17.62 -4.94
CA GLY A 218 -2.81 -18.98 -4.65
C GLY A 218 -2.03 -19.64 -5.79
N ARG A 219 -2.37 -19.37 -7.06
CA ARG A 219 -1.58 -19.83 -8.22
C ARG A 219 -0.21 -19.15 -8.27
N LEU A 220 -0.16 -17.85 -8.03
CA LEU A 220 1.10 -17.11 -7.92
C LEU A 220 1.97 -17.70 -6.81
N ALA A 221 1.42 -17.92 -5.62
CA ALA A 221 2.14 -18.52 -4.50
C ALA A 221 2.74 -19.90 -4.82
N ARG A 222 2.01 -20.73 -5.57
CA ARG A 222 2.49 -22.05 -6.02
C ARG A 222 3.56 -21.95 -7.10
N ALA A 223 3.41 -21.02 -8.05
CA ALA A 223 4.40 -20.79 -9.09
C ALA A 223 5.73 -20.31 -8.49
N TYR A 224 5.68 -19.41 -7.50
CA TYR A 224 6.88 -18.97 -6.76
C TYR A 224 7.54 -20.14 -6.02
N ARG A 225 6.78 -20.98 -5.32
CA ARG A 225 7.33 -22.16 -4.64
C ARG A 225 7.97 -23.16 -5.59
N ALA A 226 7.31 -23.48 -6.71
CA ALA A 226 7.86 -24.38 -7.72
C ALA A 226 9.15 -23.82 -8.36
N GLN A 227 9.25 -22.50 -8.47
CA GLN A 227 10.45 -21.84 -8.99
C GLN A 227 11.60 -21.86 -7.98
N ASP A 228 11.31 -21.65 -6.68
CA ASP A 228 12.29 -21.82 -5.60
C ASP A 228 12.78 -23.28 -5.50
N ASP A 229 11.87 -24.26 -5.60
CA ASP A 229 12.21 -25.69 -5.56
C ASP A 229 13.08 -26.10 -6.77
N ALA A 230 12.77 -25.59 -7.97
CA ALA A 230 13.57 -25.84 -9.17
C ALA A 230 14.97 -25.22 -9.10
N ILE A 231 15.09 -24.03 -8.50
CA ILE A 231 16.39 -23.40 -8.24
C ILE A 231 17.17 -24.22 -7.20
N ALA A 232 16.52 -24.75 -6.17
CA ALA A 232 17.17 -25.54 -5.13
C ALA A 232 17.68 -26.91 -5.61
N ASP A 233 17.03 -27.52 -6.62
CA ASP A 233 17.48 -28.78 -7.22
C ASP A 233 18.59 -28.61 -8.26
N ASP A 234 18.77 -27.42 -8.85
CA ASP A 234 19.88 -27.09 -9.77
C ASP A 234 21.24 -26.91 -9.04
N PHE A 235 21.22 -26.92 -7.70
CA PHE A 235 22.39 -26.81 -6.82
C PHE A 235 22.72 -28.10 -6.05
N LYS A 236 22.18 -29.26 -6.45
CA LYS A 236 22.57 -30.59 -5.96
C LYS A 236 23.31 -31.38 -7.03
#